data_AF-S5YU54-F1
#
_entry.id   AF-S5YU54-F1
#
_cell.length_a   1.000
_cell.length_b   1.000
_cell.length_c   1.000
_cell.angle_alpha   90.00
_cell.angle_beta   90.00
_cell.angle_gamma   90.00
#
_symmetry.space_group_name_H-M   'P 1'
#
loop_
_entity.id
_entity.type
_entity.pdbx_description
1 polymer ?
#
loop_
_entity_poly.entity_id
_entity_poly.type
_entity_poly.pdbx_seq_one_letter_code
_entity_poly.pdbx_strand_id
1 'polypeptide(L)'
;TDDYGGPLLNRARLLLETIAEIKHTVDDPSFVISVKLNCQDFLYPNDGVSEQESITLTKMLEYAGVDLVEISGGTYELQFAGKSCNNFSREA
;
A
#
# COMPACT_ATOMS: atom_id res chain seq x y z
N THR A 1 -15.99 -15.08 -7.47
CA THR A 1 -14.82 -14.34 -6.97
C THR A 1 -13.62 -14.78 -7.77
N ASP A 2 -12.80 -13.84 -8.19
CA ASP A 2 -11.55 -14.09 -8.92
C ASP A 2 -10.34 -14.12 -7.97
N ASP A 3 -9.14 -14.13 -8.53
CA ASP A 3 -7.87 -14.19 -7.79
C ASP A 3 -7.37 -12.81 -7.29
N TYR A 4 -8.13 -11.74 -7.54
CA TYR A 4 -7.79 -10.36 -7.18
C TYR A 4 -8.66 -9.80 -6.04
N GLY A 5 -9.69 -10.53 -5.61
CA GLY A 5 -10.55 -10.18 -4.48
C GLY A 5 -10.38 -11.06 -3.23
N GLY A 6 -10.97 -10.63 -2.10
CA GLY A 6 -11.04 -11.40 -0.86
C GLY A 6 -9.83 -11.18 0.05
N PRO A 7 -9.04 -12.22 0.42
CA PRO A 7 -7.89 -12.10 1.32
C PRO A 7 -6.90 -11.03 0.86
N LEU A 8 -6.19 -10.42 1.82
CA LEU A 8 -5.22 -9.34 1.56
C LEU A 8 -4.23 -9.68 0.43
N LEU A 9 -3.70 -10.92 0.39
CA LEU A 9 -2.76 -11.35 -0.64
C LEU A 9 -3.33 -11.27 -2.06
N ASN A 10 -4.61 -11.64 -2.23
CA ASN A 10 -5.28 -11.53 -3.53
C ASN A 10 -5.49 -10.07 -3.91
N ARG A 11 -5.89 -9.23 -2.96
CA ARG A 11 -6.07 -7.78 -3.21
C ARG A 11 -4.74 -7.09 -3.53
N ALA A 12 -3.64 -7.52 -2.91
CA ALA A 12 -2.30 -7.01 -3.17
C ALA A 12 -1.70 -7.52 -4.49
N ARG A 13 -2.25 -8.60 -5.07
CA ARG A 13 -1.70 -9.29 -6.24
C ARG A 13 -1.41 -8.34 -7.40
N LEU A 14 -2.38 -7.50 -7.77
CA LEU A 14 -2.24 -6.56 -8.88
C LEU A 14 -1.05 -5.60 -8.68
N LEU A 15 -0.89 -5.09 -7.46
CA LEU A 15 0.21 -4.18 -7.12
C LEU A 15 1.57 -4.90 -7.20
N LEU A 16 1.66 -6.12 -6.65
CA LEU A 16 2.89 -6.90 -6.65
C LEU A 16 3.28 -7.35 -8.06
N GLU A 17 2.33 -7.78 -8.89
CA GLU A 17 2.54 -8.12 -10.31
C GLU A 17 3.01 -6.89 -11.11
N THR A 18 2.43 -5.72 -10.83
CA THR A 18 2.85 -4.46 -11.46
C THR A 18 4.30 -4.12 -11.10
N ILE A 19 4.68 -4.22 -9.83
CA ILE A 19 6.06 -3.96 -9.39
C ILE A 19 7.03 -4.95 -10.03
N ALA A 20 6.67 -6.23 -10.07
CA ALA A 20 7.48 -7.27 -10.71
C ALA A 20 7.72 -6.96 -12.18
N GLU A 21 6.68 -6.56 -12.93
CA GLU A 21 6.82 -6.23 -14.34
C GLU A 21 7.55 -4.92 -14.61
N ILE A 22 7.42 -3.91 -13.75
CA ILE A 22 8.23 -2.70 -13.84
C ILE A 22 9.71 -3.07 -13.71
N LYS A 23 10.08 -3.90 -12.72
CA LYS A 23 11.47 -4.31 -12.49
C LYS A 23 12.01 -5.20 -13.61
N HIS A 24 11.18 -6.08 -14.15
CA HIS A 24 11.55 -6.91 -15.30
C HIS A 24 11.74 -6.08 -16.58
N THR A 25 10.90 -5.06 -16.78
CA THR A 25 10.97 -4.17 -17.95
C THR A 25 12.13 -3.18 -17.87
N VAL A 26 12.36 -2.62 -16.68
CA VAL A 26 13.42 -1.66 -16.39
C VAL A 26 14.50 -2.39 -15.59
N ASP A 27 15.27 -3.24 -16.28
CA ASP A 27 16.40 -4.00 -15.72
C ASP A 27 17.61 -3.09 -15.43
N ASP A 28 17.40 -2.11 -14.55
CA ASP A 28 18.39 -1.15 -14.09
C ASP A 28 18.31 -1.04 -12.55
N PRO A 29 19.33 -1.51 -11.81
CA PRO A 29 19.37 -1.43 -10.35
C PRO A 29 19.36 0.00 -9.78
N SER A 30 19.62 1.03 -10.61
CA SER A 30 19.55 2.44 -10.21
C SER A 30 18.15 3.04 -10.36
N PHE A 31 17.23 2.31 -11.00
CA PHE A 31 15.84 2.74 -11.17
C PHE A 31 15.06 2.58 -9.86
N VAL A 32 14.62 3.71 -9.31
CA VAL A 32 13.91 3.78 -8.03
C VAL A 32 12.40 3.59 -8.21
N ILE A 33 11.81 2.70 -7.41
CA ILE A 33 10.37 2.49 -7.35
C ILE A 33 9.85 3.03 -6.01
N SER A 34 8.95 4.02 -6.10
CA SER A 34 8.19 4.52 -4.95
C SER A 34 6.73 4.10 -5.06
N VAL A 35 6.14 3.67 -3.94
CA VAL A 35 4.71 3.36 -3.84
C VAL A 35 4.06 4.31 -2.86
N LYS A 36 3.05 5.04 -3.33
CA LYS A 36 2.14 5.79 -2.47
C LYS A 36 1.04 4.88 -1.98
N LEU A 37 1.08 4.56 -0.70
CA LEU A 37 0.14 3.66 -0.04
C LEU A 37 -0.88 4.45 0.78
N ASN A 38 -2.15 4.08 0.64
CA ASN A 38 -3.19 4.54 1.55
C ASN A 38 -3.22 3.61 2.78
N CYS A 39 -2.86 4.14 3.95
CA CYS A 39 -2.76 3.40 5.20
C CYS A 39 -4.13 2.96 5.75
N GLN A 40 -5.17 3.77 5.52
CA GLN A 40 -6.47 3.60 6.15
C GLN A 40 -7.51 4.51 5.49
N ASP A 41 -8.65 3.94 5.14
CA ASP A 41 -9.77 4.68 4.53
C ASP A 41 -10.72 5.32 5.54
N PHE A 42 -10.54 5.03 6.84
CA PHE A 42 -11.44 5.40 7.94
C PHE A 42 -12.88 4.86 7.82
N LEU A 43 -13.07 3.83 6.99
CA LEU A 43 -14.34 3.11 6.81
C LEU A 43 -14.47 1.85 7.71
N TYR A 44 -13.47 1.61 8.56
CA TYR A 44 -13.46 0.53 9.54
C TYR A 44 -14.63 0.63 10.54
N PRO A 45 -15.26 -0.48 11.00
CA PRO A 45 -14.87 -1.88 10.80
C PRO A 45 -15.40 -2.56 9.53
N ASN A 46 -16.29 -1.93 8.79
CA ASN A 46 -17.08 -2.65 7.79
C ASN A 46 -16.46 -2.63 6.40
N ASP A 47 -15.58 -1.66 6.11
CA ASP A 47 -15.01 -1.49 4.79
C ASP A 47 -13.64 -0.79 4.84
N GLY A 48 -12.95 -0.80 3.71
CA GLY A 48 -11.66 -0.15 3.50
C GLY A 48 -10.46 -0.91 4.07
N VAL A 49 -9.29 -0.32 3.86
CA VAL A 49 -8.02 -0.85 4.35
C VAL A 49 -7.87 -0.53 5.84
N SER A 50 -7.52 -1.54 6.63
CA SER A 50 -7.13 -1.37 8.03
C SER A 50 -5.64 -1.05 8.18
N GLU A 51 -5.28 -0.38 9.28
CA GLU A 51 -3.87 -0.11 9.62
C GLU A 51 -3.01 -1.39 9.63
N GLN A 52 -3.53 -2.49 10.17
CA GLN A 52 -2.81 -3.76 10.25
C GLN A 52 -2.53 -4.36 8.86
N GLU A 53 -3.50 -4.27 7.95
CA GLU A 53 -3.32 -4.69 6.56
C GLU A 53 -2.29 -3.82 5.85
N SER A 54 -2.27 -2.51 6.11
CA SER A 54 -1.26 -1.60 5.58
C SER A 54 0.15 -1.93 6.06
N ILE A 55 0.32 -2.30 7.34
CA ILE A 55 1.62 -2.77 7.85
C ILE A 55 2.05 -4.04 7.12
N THR A 56 1.15 -5.00 6.93
CA THR A 56 1.44 -6.23 6.20
C THR A 56 1.78 -5.94 4.74
N LEU A 57 1.05 -5.04 4.09
CA LEU A 57 1.28 -4.65 2.71
C LEU A 57 2.63 -3.94 2.54
N THR A 58 3.01 -3.04 3.45
CA THR A 58 4.34 -2.40 3.46
C THR A 58 5.47 -3.43 3.50
N LYS A 59 5.34 -4.49 4.29
CA LYS A 59 6.32 -5.61 4.30
C LYS A 59 6.35 -6.35 2.97
N MET A 60 5.20 -6.60 2.35
CA MET A 60 5.14 -7.21 1.01
C MET A 60 5.84 -6.34 -0.04
N LEU A 61 5.70 -5.02 0.05
CA LEU A 61 6.37 -4.06 -0.84
C LEU A 61 7.89 -4.06 -0.64
N GLU A 62 8.36 -4.11 0.62
CA GLU A 62 9.78 -4.29 0.94
C GLU A 62 10.34 -5.57 0.28
N TYR A 63 9.65 -6.71 0.43
CA TYR A 63 10.07 -7.97 -0.20
C TYR A 63 10.03 -7.93 -1.74
N ALA A 64 9.10 -7.16 -2.34
CA ALA A 64 9.08 -6.92 -3.79
C ALA A 64 10.23 -6.00 -4.25
N GLY A 65 10.94 -5.37 -3.32
CA GLY A 65 12.04 -4.45 -3.55
C GLY A 65 11.57 -3.10 -4.07
N VAL A 66 10.56 -2.54 -3.42
CA VAL A 66 10.20 -1.11 -3.47
C VAL A 66 11.17 -0.33 -2.58
N ASP A 67 11.66 0.80 -3.08
CA ASP A 67 12.69 1.60 -2.40
C ASP A 67 12.10 2.61 -1.41
N LEU A 68 10.89 3.10 -1.70
CA LEU A 68 10.21 4.10 -0.89
C LEU A 68 8.72 3.80 -0.80
N VAL A 69 8.18 3.87 0.43
CA VAL A 69 6.74 3.85 0.65
C VAL A 69 6.31 5.21 1.19
N GLU A 70 5.56 5.97 0.39
CA GLU A 70 4.89 7.19 0.82
C GLU A 70 3.57 6.82 1.48
N ILE A 71 3.35 7.26 2.71
CA ILE A 71 2.12 6.98 3.45
C ILE A 71 1.14 8.16 3.30
N SER A 72 -0.07 7.83 2.88
CA SER A 72 -1.22 8.73 2.84
C SER A 72 -2.41 8.09 3.54
N GLY A 73 -3.45 8.85 3.87
CA GLY A 73 -4.64 8.33 4.58
C GLY A 73 -5.92 9.04 4.15
N GLY A 74 -7.02 8.29 4.14
CA GLY A 74 -8.38 8.78 3.90
C GLY A 74 -8.92 8.48 2.51
N THR A 75 -10.23 8.62 2.37
CA THR A 75 -10.95 8.54 1.09
C THR A 75 -11.50 9.91 0.71
N TYR A 76 -11.60 10.19 -0.59
CA TYR A 76 -12.20 11.42 -1.12
C TYR A 76 -13.57 11.71 -0.53
N GLU A 77 -14.36 10.67 -0.31
CA GLU A 77 -15.72 10.75 0.21
C GLU A 77 -15.77 11.25 1.66
N LEU A 78 -14.67 11.11 2.41
CA LEU A 78 -14.55 11.45 3.82
C LEU A 78 -13.54 12.57 4.11
N GLN A 79 -12.94 13.18 3.07
CA GLN A 79 -11.92 14.23 3.22
C GLN A 79 -12.38 15.45 4.04
N PHE A 80 -13.69 15.68 4.17
CA PHE A 80 -14.25 16.76 5.00
C PHE A 80 -14.35 16.43 6.50
N ALA A 81 -14.00 15.21 6.93
CA ALA A 81 -14.14 14.76 8.31
C ALA A 81 -12.87 14.94 9.18
N GLY A 82 -11.79 15.53 8.64
CA GLY A 82 -10.62 15.94 9.44
C GLY A 82 -9.78 14.81 10.04
N LYS A 83 -9.85 13.59 9.51
CA LYS A 83 -9.02 12.45 9.94
C LYS A 83 -7.86 12.24 8.97
N SER A 84 -6.63 12.25 9.48
CA SER A 84 -5.41 11.93 8.73
C SER A 84 -4.66 10.80 9.42
N CYS A 85 -3.97 9.95 8.65
CA CYS A 85 -2.98 9.05 9.23
C CYS A 85 -1.81 9.87 9.75
N ASN A 86 -1.38 9.61 10.97
CA ASN A 86 -0.12 10.14 11.48
C ASN A 86 1.03 9.37 10.82
N ASN A 87 2.02 10.10 10.32
CA ASN A 87 3.26 9.50 9.85
C ASN A 87 3.85 8.68 11.00
N PHE A 88 4.12 7.39 10.75
CA PHE A 88 4.75 6.48 11.69
C PHE A 88 5.80 7.21 12.53
N SER A 89 5.64 7.13 13.86
CA SER A 89 6.63 7.60 14.82
C SER A 89 7.99 7.10 14.35
N ARG A 90 8.93 8.02 14.08
CA ARG A 90 10.33 7.65 13.89
C ARG A 90 10.78 6.93 15.16
N GLU A 91 10.85 5.61 15.13
CA GLU A 91 11.64 4.87 16.11
C GLU A 91 13.11 5.19 15.83
N ALA A 92 13.78 5.66 16.87
CA ALA A 92 15.17 6.11 16.88
C ALA A 92 16.16 4.92 16.94
#